data_AF-A0A6G2XC76-F1
#
_entry.id   AF-A0A6G2XC76-F1
#
_cell.length_a   1.000
_cell.length_b   1.000
_cell.length_c   1.000
_cell.angle_alpha   90.00
_cell.angle_beta   90.00
_cell.angle_gamma   90.00
#
_symmetry.space_group_name_H-M   'P 1'
#
loop_
_entity.id
_entity.type
_entity.pdbx_description
1 polymer ?
#
loop_
_entity_poly.entity_id
_entity_poly.type
_entity_poly.pdbx_seq_one_letter_code
_entity_poly.pdbx_strand_id
1 'polypeptide(L)'
;AAENVAESLQRGMRVIVQGRLKQRSYEDREGVRRTVFELDADEVGPALSNATAAVTKTSRASSAAPRNDQWNTAAAGATPPF
;
A
#
# COMPACT_ATOMS: atom_id res chain seq x y z
N ALA A 1 3.29 -3.55 -5.19
CA ALA A 1 3.84 -3.05 -3.92
C ALA A 1 5.32 -2.70 -4.08
N ALA A 2 6.09 -3.56 -4.77
CA ALA A 2 7.52 -3.35 -5.01
C ALA A 2 7.87 -1.97 -5.61
N GLU A 3 7.14 -1.44 -6.60
CA GLU A 3 7.46 -0.11 -7.16
C GLU A 3 7.27 1.01 -6.14
N ASN A 4 6.13 1.03 -5.43
CA ASN A 4 5.85 2.06 -4.42
C ASN A 4 6.90 2.07 -3.29
N VAL A 5 7.42 0.89 -2.94
CA VAL A 5 8.48 0.71 -1.94
C VAL A 5 9.79 1.29 -2.42
N ALA A 6 10.17 1.01 -3.67
CA ALA A 6 11.38 1.55 -4.27
C ALA A 6 11.34 3.08 -4.40
N GLU A 7 10.17 3.65 -4.65
CA GLU A 7 9.98 5.11 -4.74
C GLU A 7 9.96 5.79 -3.36
N SER A 8 9.41 5.12 -2.34
CA SER A 8 9.15 5.75 -1.02
C SER A 8 10.24 5.49 0.03
N LEU A 9 11.08 4.46 -0.14
CA LEU A 9 12.04 4.04 0.88
C LEU A 9 13.48 4.18 0.40
N GLN A 10 14.33 4.72 1.28
CA GLN A 10 15.77 4.85 1.08
C GLN A 10 16.54 4.13 2.19
N ARG A 11 17.82 3.81 1.92
CA ARG A 11 18.71 3.21 2.91
C ARG A 11 18.79 4.09 4.16
N GLY A 12 18.61 3.46 5.32
CA GLY A 12 18.68 4.14 6.63
C GLY A 12 17.32 4.63 7.16
N MET A 13 16.26 4.59 6.34
CA MET A 13 14.91 4.86 6.82
C MET A 13 14.42 3.72 7.72
N ARG A 14 13.72 4.08 8.80
CA ARG A 14 13.08 3.10 9.68
C ARG A 14 11.81 2.60 8.99
N VAL A 15 11.65 1.28 8.91
CA VAL A 15 10.53 0.64 8.22
C VAL A 15 9.86 -0.38 9.12
N ILE A 16 8.57 -0.62 8.87
CA ILE A 16 7.80 -1.72 9.44
C ILE A 16 7.44 -2.63 8.27
N VAL A 17 7.73 -3.92 8.42
CA VAL A 17 7.42 -4.96 7.43
C VAL A 17 6.59 -6.03 8.13
N GLN A 18 5.45 -6.36 7.56
CA GLN A 18 4.62 -7.48 7.99
C GLN A 18 4.56 -8.51 6.89
N GLY A 19 4.64 -9.78 7.26
CA GLY A 19 4.78 -10.85 6.31
C GLY A 19 5.04 -12.21 6.93
N ARG A 20 5.35 -13.19 6.08
CA ARG A 20 5.55 -14.59 6.46
C ARG A 20 7.03 -14.94 6.47
N LEU A 21 7.50 -15.54 7.56
CA LEU A 21 8.86 -16.04 7.63
C LEU A 21 8.97 -17.34 6.81
N LYS A 22 9.93 -17.39 5.91
CA LYS A 22 10.24 -18.54 5.08
C LYS A 22 11.67 -19.00 5.36
N GLN A 23 11.83 -20.27 5.68
CA GLN A 23 13.14 -20.88 5.86
C GLN A 23 13.53 -21.55 4.55
N ARG A 24 14.70 -21.20 4.01
CA ARG A 24 15.27 -21.85 2.84
C ARG A 24 16.64 -22.41 3.19
N SER A 25 16.78 -23.72 3.09
CA SER A 25 18.06 -24.42 3.19
C SER A 25 18.62 -24.66 1.80
N TYR A 26 19.82 -24.15 1.52
CA TYR A 26 20.55 -24.46 0.29
C TYR A 26 21.95 -24.97 0.63
N GLU A 27 22.48 -25.81 -0.25
CA GLU A 27 23.85 -26.27 -0.18
C GLU A 27 24.72 -25.24 -0.92
N ASP A 28 25.71 -24.66 -0.26
CA ASP A 28 26.66 -23.80 -0.94
C ASP A 28 27.62 -24.65 -1.81
N ARG A 29 28.41 -23.98 -2.67
CA ARG A 29 29.31 -24.66 -3.61
C ARG A 29 30.40 -25.50 -2.92
N GLU A 30 30.54 -25.37 -1.60
CA GLU A 30 31.51 -26.08 -0.76
C GLU A 30 30.86 -27.26 -0.01
N GLY A 31 29.58 -27.57 -0.28
CA GLY A 31 28.86 -28.69 0.35
C GLY A 31 28.30 -28.36 1.73
N VAL A 32 28.34 -27.09 2.16
CA VAL A 32 27.84 -26.68 3.48
C VAL A 32 26.37 -26.29 3.35
N ARG A 33 25.51 -26.97 4.11
CA ARG A 33 24.10 -26.63 4.23
C ARG A 33 23.95 -25.32 4.98
N ARG A 34 23.58 -24.26 4.29
CA ARG A 34 23.22 -22.97 4.88
C ARG A 34 21.71 -22.86 4.98
N THR A 35 21.25 -22.49 6.16
CA THR A 35 19.85 -22.12 6.40
C THR A 35 19.76 -20.61 6.38
N VAL A 36 18.91 -20.07 5.52
CA VAL A 36 18.59 -18.64 5.49
C VAL A 36 17.13 -18.45 5.86
N PHE A 37 16.88 -17.44 6.68
CA PHE A 37 15.55 -16.98 7.03
C PHE A 37 15.23 -15.76 6.17
N GLU A 38 14.17 -15.85 5.38
CA GLU A 38 13.67 -14.81 4.50
C GLU A 38 12.28 -14.39 4.97
N LEU A 39 11.93 -13.11 4.80
CA LEU A 39 10.59 -12.61 5.09
C LEU A 39 9.91 -12.31 3.76
N ASP A 40 8.80 -13.00 3.49
CA ASP A 40 7.91 -12.67 2.37
C ASP A 40 6.97 -11.55 2.82
N ALA A 41 7.12 -10.37 2.22
CA ALA A 41 6.47 -9.15 2.71
C ALA A 41 5.06 -8.98 2.11
N ASP A 42 4.04 -9.06 2.96
CA ASP A 42 2.64 -8.78 2.60
C ASP A 42 2.38 -7.26 2.64
N GLU A 43 2.92 -6.58 3.67
CA GLU A 43 2.78 -5.13 3.86
C GLU A 43 4.11 -4.50 4.31
N VAL A 44 4.39 -3.29 3.82
CA VAL A 44 5.61 -2.55 4.14
C VAL A 44 5.34 -1.04 4.11
N GLY A 45 5.87 -0.33 5.11
CA GLY A 45 5.75 1.12 5.21
C GLY A 45 6.83 1.77 6.08
N PRO A 46 6.99 3.11 5.97
CA PRO A 46 7.90 3.85 6.83
C PRO A 46 7.37 3.90 8.27
N ALA A 47 8.27 3.80 9.24
CA ALA A 47 7.93 3.93 10.65
C ALA A 47 7.88 5.41 11.05
N LEU A 48 6.70 5.87 11.46
CA LEU A 48 6.49 7.27 11.84
C LEU A 48 6.95 7.62 13.27
N SER A 49 7.53 6.66 14.01
CA SER A 49 7.94 6.89 15.40
C SER A 49 8.98 8.00 15.55
N ASN A 50 9.87 8.15 14.56
CA ASN A 50 10.96 9.13 14.56
C ASN A 50 11.01 9.97 13.27
N ALA A 51 9.96 9.91 12.43
CA ALA A 51 9.97 10.50 11.10
C ALA A 51 8.54 10.88 10.66
N THR A 52 8.42 11.87 9.80
CA THR A 52 7.18 12.19 9.08
C THR A 52 7.24 11.56 7.69
N ALA A 53 6.08 11.19 7.13
CA ALA A 53 5.98 10.71 5.76
C ALA A 53 4.85 11.45 5.05
N ALA A 54 5.10 11.88 3.81
CA ALA A 54 4.06 12.36 2.93
C ALA A 54 3.42 11.16 2.22
N VAL A 55 2.12 10.95 2.44
CA VAL A 55 1.38 9.83 1.84
C VAL A 55 0.69 10.30 0.57
N THR A 56 1.14 9.79 -0.57
CA THR A 56 0.47 9.99 -1.87
C THR A 56 -0.32 8.75 -2.23
N LYS A 57 -1.64 8.88 -2.35
CA LYS A 57 -2.49 7.77 -2.78
C LYS A 57 -2.34 7.58 -4.28
N THR A 58 -1.89 6.39 -4.71
CA THR A 58 -1.86 6.06 -6.14
C THR A 58 -3.29 6.08 -6.69
N SER A 59 -3.57 6.97 -7.64
CA SER A 59 -4.84 7.02 -8.34
C SER A 59 -4.84 5.93 -9.41
N ARG A 60 -5.44 4.78 -9.11
CA ARG A 60 -5.82 3.86 -10.17
C ARG A 60 -6.94 4.55 -10.95
N ALA A 61 -6.66 4.94 -12.19
CA ALA A 61 -7.67 5.51 -13.08
C ALA A 61 -8.81 4.51 -13.23
N SER A 62 -9.85 4.65 -12.42
CA SER A 62 -11.13 4.01 -12.66
C SER A 62 -11.73 4.71 -13.87
N SER A 63 -11.65 4.08 -15.03
CA SER A 63 -12.54 4.35 -16.15
C SER A 63 -13.97 3.95 -15.78
N ALA A 64 -14.56 4.66 -14.83
CA ALA A 64 -15.96 4.54 -14.47
C ALA A 64 -16.69 5.73 -15.07
N ALA A 65 -17.45 5.44 -16.13
CA ALA A 65 -18.45 6.29 -16.75
C ALA A 65 -19.31 7.03 -15.70
N PRO A 66 -19.85 8.22 -16.01
CA PRO A 66 -20.57 9.05 -15.05
C PRO A 66 -21.75 8.28 -14.45
N ARG A 67 -21.60 7.88 -13.19
CA ARG A 67 -22.70 7.39 -12.36
C ARG A 67 -23.50 8.62 -11.96
N ASN A 68 -24.62 8.83 -12.65
CA ASN A 68 -25.64 9.81 -12.30
C ASN A 68 -26.17 9.47 -10.90
N ASP A 69 -25.65 10.13 -9.87
CA ASP A 69 -26.07 9.93 -8.49
C ASP A 69 -27.49 10.45 -8.30
N GLN A 70 -28.43 9.50 -8.37
CA GLN A 70 -29.87 9.56 -8.12
C GLN A 70 -30.25 10.09 -6.72
N TRP A 71 -29.27 10.45 -5.88
CA TRP A 71 -29.48 10.96 -4.53
C TRP A 71 -29.48 12.49 -4.43
N ASN A 72 -29.24 13.21 -5.54
CA ASN A 72 -29.42 14.67 -5.60
C ASN A 72 -30.78 15.06 -6.22
N THR A 73 -31.89 14.53 -5.69
CA THR A 73 -33.24 15.05 -6.00
C THR A 73 -33.69 16.03 -4.92
N ALA A 74 -32.96 17.14 -4.78
CA ALA A 74 -33.37 18.27 -3.96
C ALA A 74 -33.68 19.47 -4.86
N ALA A 75 -34.86 19.46 -5.49
CA ALA A 75 -35.63 20.64 -5.92
C ALA A 75 -36.92 20.21 -6.65
N ALA A 76 -37.73 19.36 -6.01
CA ALA A 76 -39.11 19.14 -6.44
C ALA A 76 -40.04 19.62 -5.31
N GLY A 77 -40.64 20.79 -5.50
CA GLY A 77 -41.82 21.21 -4.74
C GLY A 77 -41.67 22.52 -3.96
N ALA A 78 -42.29 23.57 -4.51
CA ALA A 78 -43.25 24.47 -3.87
C ALA A 78 -43.00 25.95 -4.22
N THR A 79 -43.75 26.48 -5.18
CA THR A 79 -43.99 27.93 -5.31
C THR A 79 -45.10 28.30 -4.31
N PRO A 80 -44.84 29.08 -3.25
CA PRO A 80 -45.91 29.50 -2.35
C PRO A 80 -46.76 30.61 -3.03
N PRO A 81 -48.10 30.54 -2.94
CA PRO A 81 -48.98 31.59 -3.45
C PRO A 81 -49.25 32.67 -2.39
N PHE A 82 -48.48 33.76 -2.43
CA PHE A 82 -48.91 35.15 -2.20
C PHE A 82 -47.80 36.13 -2.61
#